data_AF-C7XTF3-F1
#
_entry.id   AF-C7XTF3-F1
#
_cell.length_a   1.000
_cell.length_b   1.000
_cell.length_c   1.000
_cell.angle_alpha   90.00
_cell.angle_beta   90.00
_cell.angle_gamma   90.00
#
_symmetry.space_group_name_H-M   'P 1'
#
loop_
_entity.id
_entity.type
_entity.pdbx_description
1 polymer ?
#
loop_
_entity_poly.entity_id
_entity_poly.type
_entity_poly.pdbx_seq_one_letter_code
_entity_poly.pdbx_strand_id
1 'polypeptide(L)' 'MTFKVYFQPSQKTTPRRENTRSLYLEAASEAEARQLVENNTEYNIEYIELLDEKSLEYEKQNADFKITKF' A
#
# COMPACT_ATOMS: atom_id res chain seq x y z
N MET A 1 6.40 4.13 10.71
CA MET A 1 6.98 4.33 9.35
C MET A 1 5.83 4.34 8.36
N THR A 2 5.91 5.15 7.30
CA THR A 2 4.87 5.17 6.27
C THR A 2 5.28 4.25 5.12
N PHE A 3 4.38 3.35 4.76
CA PHE A 3 4.57 2.40 3.67
C PHE A 3 3.61 2.71 2.54
N LYS A 4 4.10 2.54 1.31
CA LYS A 4 3.29 2.48 0.10
C LYS A 4 3.14 1.02 -0.31
N VAL A 5 1.92 0.51 -0.26
CA VAL A 5 1.61 -0.88 -0.59
C VAL A 5 1.00 -0.92 -1.97
N TYR A 6 1.64 -1.62 -2.88
CA TYR A 6 1.12 -1.93 -4.21
C TYR A 6 0.37 -3.26 -4.16
N PHE A 7 -0.85 -3.27 -4.66
CA PHE A 7 -1.72 -4.44 -4.58
C PHE A 7 -2.66 -4.54 -5.78
N GLN A 8 -3.14 -5.77 -6.03
CA GLN A 8 -4.28 -6.00 -6.90
C GLN A 8 -5.56 -6.22 -6.07
N PRO A 9 -6.73 -5.73 -6.51
CA PRO A 9 -7.96 -5.85 -5.73
C PRO A 9 -8.47 -7.28 -5.48
N SER A 10 -8.01 -8.25 -6.28
CA SER A 10 -8.49 -9.64 -6.22
C SER A 10 -7.34 -10.61 -6.39
N GLN A 11 -7.29 -11.62 -5.51
CA GLN A 11 -6.38 -12.76 -5.62
C GLN A 11 -6.87 -13.83 -6.61
N LYS A 12 -8.15 -13.78 -7.02
CA LYS A 12 -8.78 -14.82 -7.87
C LYS A 12 -8.58 -14.58 -9.37
N THR A 13 -8.24 -13.36 -9.75
CA THR A 13 -8.04 -12.97 -11.15
C THR A 13 -6.56 -12.96 -11.50
N THR A 14 -6.24 -13.32 -12.74
CA THR A 14 -4.86 -13.24 -13.24
C THR A 14 -4.33 -11.80 -13.10
N PRO A 15 -3.12 -11.61 -12.52
CA PRO A 15 -2.59 -10.29 -12.29
C PRO A 15 -2.36 -9.54 -13.60
N ARG A 16 -2.85 -8.30 -13.68
CA ARG A 16 -2.65 -7.39 -14.82
C ARG A 16 -1.98 -6.12 -14.33
N ARG A 17 -0.93 -5.65 -15.02
CA ARG A 17 -0.18 -4.45 -14.61
C ARG A 17 -1.06 -3.20 -14.49
N GLU A 18 -2.05 -3.08 -15.37
CA GLU A 18 -3.04 -1.98 -15.41
C GLU A 18 -3.90 -1.89 -14.14
N ASN A 19 -4.04 -3.01 -13.39
CA ASN A 19 -4.92 -3.11 -12.23
C ASN A 19 -4.20 -2.91 -10.91
N THR A 20 -2.87 -2.72 -10.93
CA THR A 20 -2.10 -2.45 -9.72
C THR A 20 -2.55 -1.11 -9.14
N ARG A 21 -3.02 -1.15 -7.90
CA ARG A 21 -3.39 0.03 -7.11
C ARG A 21 -2.36 0.21 -6.01
N SER A 22 -2.37 1.40 -5.41
CA SER A 22 -1.54 1.69 -4.25
C SER A 22 -2.37 2.26 -3.12
N LEU A 23 -1.95 1.96 -1.90
CA LEU A 23 -2.46 2.59 -0.68
C LEU A 23 -1.29 2.97 0.21
N TYR A 24 -1.52 3.94 1.08
CA TYR A 24 -0.54 4.39 2.06
C TYR A 24 -1.02 3.96 3.44
N LEU A 25 -0.14 3.41 4.26
CA LEU A 25 -0.45 3.04 5.64
C LEU A 25 0.73 3.33 6.56
N GLU A 26 0.45 3.43 7.86
CA GLU A 26 1.48 3.58 8.89
C GLU A 26 1.61 2.26 9.67
N ALA A 27 2.83 1.75 9.76
CA ALA A 27 3.17 0.54 10.54
C ALA A 27 4.57 0.64 11.16
N ALA A 28 4.90 -0.24 12.10
CA ALA A 28 6.24 -0.30 12.69
C ALA A 28 7.23 -1.11 11.85
N SER A 29 6.77 -2.01 10.98
CA SER A 29 7.62 -2.81 10.09
C SER A 29 6.90 -3.21 8.79
N GLU A 30 7.66 -3.68 7.79
CA GLU A 30 7.10 -4.21 6.53
C GLU A 30 6.20 -5.44 6.78
N ALA A 31 6.59 -6.30 7.72
CA ALA A 31 5.82 -7.48 8.09
C ALA A 31 4.46 -7.11 8.70
N GLU A 32 4.45 -6.11 9.58
CA GLU A 32 3.21 -5.59 10.18
C GLU A 32 2.32 -4.91 9.13
N ALA A 33 2.93 -4.12 8.22
CA ALA A 33 2.22 -3.50 7.10
C ALA A 33 1.50 -4.55 6.24
N ARG A 34 2.19 -5.65 5.91
CA ARG A 34 1.61 -6.78 5.18
C ARG A 34 0.44 -7.39 5.94
N GLN A 35 0.64 -7.73 7.21
CA GLN A 35 -0.39 -8.34 8.05
C GLN A 35 -1.63 -7.46 8.18
N LEU A 36 -1.47 -6.14 8.33
CA LEU A 36 -2.59 -5.22 8.40
C LEU A 36 -3.45 -5.26 7.12
N VAL A 37 -2.82 -5.29 5.95
CA VAL A 37 -3.56 -5.34 4.68
C VAL A 37 -4.20 -6.72 4.47
N GLU A 38 -3.47 -7.81 4.71
CA GLU A 38 -3.99 -9.19 4.55
C GLU A 38 -5.14 -9.51 5.51
N ASN A 39 -5.10 -8.99 6.75
CA ASN A 39 -6.14 -9.26 7.75
C ASN A 39 -7.42 -8.46 7.51
N ASN A 40 -7.34 -7.30 6.85
CA ASN A 40 -8.48 -6.40 6.67
C ASN A 40 -9.04 -6.41 5.25
N THR A 41 -8.31 -6.97 4.27
CA THR A 41 -8.70 -6.94 2.86
C THR A 41 -8.33 -8.24 2.15
N GLU A 42 -9.08 -8.60 1.10
CA GLU A 42 -8.74 -9.71 0.20
C GLU A 42 -7.76 -9.31 -0.90
N TYR A 43 -6.99 -8.25 -0.71
CA TYR A 43 -6.07 -7.73 -1.71
C TYR A 43 -4.89 -8.67 -1.92
N ASN A 44 -4.40 -8.72 -3.16
CA ASN A 44 -3.18 -9.42 -3.50
C ASN A 44 -2.01 -8.43 -3.42
N ILE A 45 -1.20 -8.51 -2.38
CA ILE A 45 -0.07 -7.60 -2.18
C ILE A 45 1.06 -7.97 -3.14
N GLU A 46 1.47 -7.02 -3.97
CA GLU A 46 2.56 -7.19 -4.94
C GLU A 46 3.90 -6.71 -4.36
N TYR A 47 3.90 -5.52 -3.76
CA TYR A 47 5.12 -4.91 -3.23
C TYR A 47 4.83 -3.94 -2.09
N ILE A 48 5.73 -3.86 -1.12
CA ILE A 48 5.66 -2.92 0.00
C ILE A 48 6.92 -2.08 -0.03
N GLU A 49 6.74 -0.77 -0.17
CA GLU A 49 7.81 0.21 -0.26
C GLU A 49 7.82 1.06 1.01
N LEU A 50 8.98 1.18 1.66
CA LEU A 50 9.18 2.13 2.76
C LEU A 50 9.42 3.52 2.17
N LEU A 51 8.59 4.50 2.50
CA LEU A 51 8.78 5.87 2.06
C LEU A 51 9.72 6.62 3.00
N ASP A 52 10.78 7.17 2.45
CA ASP A 52 11.62 8.16 3.11
C ASP A 52 10.91 9.52 3.22
N GLU A 53 11.44 10.43 4.04
CA GLU A 53 10.81 11.71 4.32
C GLU A 53 10.57 12.56 3.07
N LYS A 54 11.51 12.57 2.11
CA LYS A 54 11.37 13.35 0.87
C LYS A 54 10.31 12.76 -0.05
N SER A 55 10.31 11.43 -0.22
CA SER A 55 9.29 10.75 -1.03
C SER A 55 7.90 10.91 -0.41
N LEU A 56 7.77 10.83 0.91
CA LEU A 56 6.51 11.05 1.61
C LEU A 56 6.00 12.49 1.42
N GLU A 57 6.88 13.48 1.49
CA GLU A 57 6.52 14.88 1.28
C GLU A 57 6.04 15.14 -0.15
N TYR A 58 6.70 14.52 -1.15
CA TYR A 58 6.25 14.57 -2.54
C TYR A 58 4.87 13.90 -2.71
N GLU A 59 4.66 12.72 -2.14
CA GLU A 59 3.37 12.02 -2.22
C GLU A 59 2.24 12.83 -1.58
N LYS A 60 2.50 13.50 -0.45
CA LYS A 60 1.53 14.38 0.23
C LYS A 60 1.10 15.59 -0.60
N GLN A 61 1.88 16.00 -1.60
CA GLN A 61 1.47 17.08 -2.52
C GLN A 61 0.39 16.62 -3.50
N ASN A 62 0.21 15.32 -3.67
CA ASN A 62 -0.83 14.76 -4.51
C ASN A 62 -2.20 14.86 -3.80
N ALA A 63 -3.22 15.35 -4.50
CA ALA A 63 -4.57 15.51 -3.96
C ALA A 63 -5.24 14.18 -3.57
N ASP A 64 -4.83 13.07 -4.19
CA ASP A 64 -5.35 11.73 -3.92
C ASP A 64 -4.64 11.02 -2.76
N PHE A 65 -3.61 11.64 -2.16
CA PHE A 65 -2.89 11.05 -1.04
C PHE A 65 -3.79 10.91 0.19
N LYS A 66 -4.00 9.66 0.62
CA LYS A 66 -4.75 9.34 1.84
C LYS A 66 -4.09 8.18 2.57
N ILE A 67 -3.86 8.38 3.87
CA ILE A 67 -3.44 7.31 4.77
C ILE A 67 -4.67 6.45 5.06
N THR A 68 -4.57 5.17 4.71
CA THR A 68 -5.59 4.15 4.95
C THR A 68 -5.43 3.66 6.39
N LYS A 69 -6.53 3.69 7.14
CA LYS A 69 -6.66 3.06 8.45
C LYS A 69 -7.74 1.99 8.34
N PHE A 70 -7.46 0.82 8.89
CA PHE A 70 -8.39 -0.29 8.99
C PHE A 70 -9.12 -0.24 10.33
#